data_AF-A0A7W7HHK2-F1
#
_entry.id   AF-A0A7W7HHK2-F1
#
_cell.length_a   1.000
_cell.length_b   1.000
_cell.length_c   1.000
_cell.angle_alpha   90.00
_cell.angle_beta   90.00
_cell.angle_gamma   90.00
#
_symmetry.space_group_name_H-M   'P 1'
#
loop_
_entity.id
_entity.type
_entity.pdbx_description
1 polymer ?
#
loop_
_entity_poly.entity_id
_entity_poly.type
_entity_poly.pdbx_seq_one_letter_code
_entity_poly.pdbx_strand_id
1 'polypeptide(L)' 'MTIPAPAGVSTPEGIRVGSTVRQVRDAYSDLEGDESIGLYANQNDGDDSRYEFHFRKGAVVALFVGRTAADCG' A
#
# COMPACT_ATOMS: atom_id res chain seq x y z
N MET A 1 13.52 1.29 2.17
CA MET A 1 13.64 0.72 0.81
C MET A 1 12.30 0.10 0.43
N THR A 2 11.80 0.34 -0.78
CA THR A 2 10.52 -0.20 -1.27
C THR A 2 10.73 -1.04 -2.53
N ILE A 3 9.97 -2.11 -2.67
CA ILE A 3 10.02 -3.03 -3.81
C ILE A 3 8.67 -2.93 -4.52
N PRO A 4 8.63 -2.63 -5.84
CA PRO A 4 7.39 -2.61 -6.59
C PRO A 4 6.81 -4.03 -6.68
N ALA A 5 5.52 -4.16 -6.42
CA ALA A 5 4.80 -5.40 -6.64
C ALA A 5 4.67 -5.66 -8.15
N PRO A 6 5.00 -6.86 -8.64
CA PRO A 6 4.77 -7.24 -10.03
C PRO A 6 3.30 -7.09 -10.42
N ALA A 7 3.04 -6.77 -11.70
CA ALA A 7 1.69 -6.73 -12.22
C ALA A 7 1.00 -8.10 -11.99
N GLY A 8 -0.15 -8.08 -11.31
CA GLY A 8 -0.92 -9.28 -10.98
C GLY A 8 -0.73 -9.80 -9.55
N VAL A 9 0.20 -9.24 -8.77
CA VAL A 9 0.31 -9.52 -7.32
C VAL A 9 -0.75 -8.72 -6.56
N SER A 10 -1.38 -9.38 -5.60
CA SER A 10 -2.32 -8.76 -4.66
C SER A 10 -1.75 -8.82 -3.25
N THR A 11 -2.16 -7.88 -2.40
CA THR A 11 -2.04 -8.02 -0.96
C THR A 11 -2.91 -9.19 -0.46
N PRO A 12 -2.70 -9.70 0.78
CA PRO A 12 -3.55 -10.73 1.38
C PRO A 12 -5.04 -10.38 1.39
N GLU A 13 -5.36 -9.10 1.52
CA GLU A 13 -6.71 -8.53 1.50
C GLU A 13 -7.26 -8.37 0.08
N GLY A 14 -6.48 -8.76 -0.95
CA GLY A 14 -6.90 -8.79 -2.34
C GLY A 14 -6.70 -7.47 -3.11
N ILE A 15 -6.01 -6.48 -2.53
CA ILE A 15 -5.73 -5.20 -3.20
C ILE A 15 -4.59 -5.36 -4.20
N ARG A 16 -4.77 -4.83 -5.40
CA ARG A 16 -3.80 -4.90 -6.50
C ARG A 16 -3.86 -3.66 -7.38
N VAL A 17 -2.96 -3.57 -8.35
CA VAL A 17 -3.07 -2.58 -9.43
C VAL A 17 -4.43 -2.69 -10.11
N GLY A 18 -5.11 -1.55 -10.26
CA GLY A 18 -6.48 -1.44 -10.75
C GLY A 18 -7.56 -1.41 -9.66
N SER A 19 -7.24 -1.76 -8.40
CA SER A 19 -8.16 -1.59 -7.28
C SER A 19 -8.49 -0.11 -7.08
N THR A 20 -9.72 0.20 -6.69
CA THR A 20 -10.16 1.57 -6.40
C THR A 20 -9.72 2.02 -5.02
N VAL A 21 -9.58 3.34 -4.83
CA VAL A 21 -9.37 3.95 -3.50
C VAL A 21 -10.34 3.40 -2.46
N ARG A 22 -11.62 3.29 -2.81
CA ARG A 22 -12.65 2.76 -1.91
C ARG A 22 -12.35 1.33 -1.46
N GLN A 23 -11.96 0.45 -2.38
CA GLN A 23 -11.59 -0.92 -2.03
C GLN A 23 -10.39 -0.95 -1.07
N VAL A 24 -9.41 -0.05 -1.26
CA VAL A 24 -8.27 0.05 -0.34
C VAL A 24 -8.74 0.47 1.06
N ARG A 25 -9.59 1.50 1.16
CA ARG A 25 -10.14 1.99 2.43
C ARG A 25 -11.06 0.98 3.14
N ASP A 26 -11.78 0.18 2.36
CA ASP A 26 -12.62 -0.89 2.91
C ASP A 26 -11.76 -2.08 3.41
N ALA A 27 -10.59 -2.32 2.81
CA ALA A 27 -9.67 -3.41 3.17
C ALA A 27 -8.76 -3.07 4.36
N TYR A 28 -8.33 -1.81 4.47
CA TYR A 28 -7.40 -1.35 5.51
C TYR A 28 -8.00 -0.17 6.28
N SER A 29 -8.36 -0.41 7.53
CA SER A 29 -8.94 0.62 8.41
C SER A 29 -7.90 1.55 9.02
N ASP A 30 -6.62 1.17 9.00
CA ASP A 30 -5.47 1.84 9.60
C ASP A 30 -4.62 2.61 8.57
N LEU A 31 -5.22 3.01 7.44
CA LEU A 31 -4.50 3.71 6.38
C LEU A 31 -3.95 5.06 6.85
N GLU A 32 -2.67 5.28 6.57
CA GLU A 32 -1.98 6.56 6.75
C GLU A 32 -1.72 7.22 5.39
N GLY A 33 -1.46 8.54 5.40
CA GLY A 33 -1.08 9.30 4.20
C GLY A 33 -2.24 9.98 3.46
N ASP A 34 -1.96 10.40 2.23
CA ASP A 34 -2.88 11.18 1.38
C ASP A 34 -2.93 10.59 -0.03
N GLU A 35 -4.12 10.50 -0.64
CA GLU A 35 -4.31 9.89 -1.96
C GLU A 35 -3.51 10.55 -3.10
N SER A 36 -3.13 11.82 -2.93
CA SER A 36 -2.34 12.57 -3.91
C SER A 36 -0.85 12.18 -3.91
N ILE A 37 -0.38 11.58 -2.81
CA ILE A 37 1.02 11.19 -2.60
C ILE A 37 1.15 9.66 -2.54
N GLY A 38 0.23 9.01 -1.84
CA GLY A 38 0.16 7.58 -1.59
C GLY A 38 -0.51 7.28 -0.25
N LEU A 39 -1.23 6.16 -0.17
CA LEU A 39 -1.75 5.62 1.09
C LEU A 39 -0.87 4.47 1.56
N TYR A 40 -0.71 4.33 2.88
CA TYR A 40 0.14 3.33 3.51
C TYR A 40 -0.68 2.46 4.45
N ALA A 41 -0.53 1.14 4.38
CA ALA A 41 -1.13 0.19 5.33
C ALA A 41 -0.04 -0.68 5.95
N ASN A 42 -0.09 -0.88 7.27
CA ASN A 42 0.86 -1.75 7.95
C ASN A 42 0.55 -3.22 7.63
N GLN A 43 1.58 -4.06 7.55
CA GLN A 43 1.38 -5.50 7.55
C GLN A 43 1.06 -5.94 8.98
N ASN A 44 0.03 -6.77 9.17
CA ASN A 44 -0.47 -7.18 10.50
C ASN A 44 0.49 -8.08 11.30
N ASP A 45 1.58 -8.54 10.69
CA ASP A 45 2.67 -9.20 11.39
C ASP A 45 3.69 -8.14 11.76
N GLY A 46 4.08 -8.04 13.04
CA GLY A 46 4.95 -7.02 13.65
C GLY A 46 6.38 -6.88 13.09
N ASP A 47 6.56 -7.17 11.81
CA ASP A 47 7.60 -6.68 10.93
C ASP A 47 7.35 -5.19 10.63
N ASP A 48 8.43 -4.41 10.56
CA ASP A 48 8.42 -3.01 10.13
C ASP A 48 8.16 -2.92 8.63
N SER A 49 7.06 -3.48 8.14
CA SER A 49 6.71 -3.61 6.73
C SER A 49 5.35 -2.99 6.46
N ARG A 50 5.24 -2.23 5.37
CA ARG A 50 4.01 -1.56 4.95
C ARG A 50 3.76 -1.71 3.46
N TYR A 51 2.49 -1.80 3.10
CA TYR A 51 2.04 -1.60 1.73
C TYR A 51 1.96 -0.10 1.43
N GLU A 52 2.32 0.27 0.21
CA GLU A 52 2.21 1.63 -0.29
C GLU A 52 1.43 1.62 -1.61
N PHE A 53 0.30 2.32 -1.62
CA PHE A 53 -0.66 2.38 -2.72
C PHE A 53 -0.59 3.75 -3.38
N HIS A 54 -0.23 3.77 -4.66
CA HIS A 54 -0.22 5.00 -5.48
C HIS A 54 -1.42 5.05 -6.38
N PHE A 55 -2.08 6.20 -6.43
CA PHE A 55 -3.34 6.37 -7.15
C PHE A 55 -3.21 7.29 -8.35
N ARG A 56 -3.95 6.97 -9.42
CA ARG A 56 -4.22 7.91 -10.52
C ARG A 56 -5.66 7.74 -10.95
N LYS A 57 -6.40 8.85 -11.03
CA LYS A 57 -7.84 8.85 -11.37
C LYS A 57 -8.67 7.89 -10.49
N GLY A 58 -8.33 7.80 -9.20
CA GLY A 58 -9.06 6.99 -8.21
C GLY A 58 -8.77 5.49 -8.21
N ALA A 59 -7.80 5.03 -8.99
CA ALA A 59 -7.38 3.62 -9.03
C ALA A 59 -5.88 3.47 -8.71
N VAL A 60 -5.53 2.36 -8.06
CA VAL A 60 -4.15 1.98 -7.77
C VAL A 60 -3.41 1.75 -9.10
N VAL A 61 -2.36 2.52 -9.33
CA VAL A 61 -1.49 2.38 -10.51
C VAL A 61 -0.15 1.75 -10.17
N ALA A 62 0.27 1.83 -8.91
CA ALA A 62 1.44 1.14 -8.41
C ALA A 62 1.19 0.69 -6.97
N LEU A 63 1.69 -0.50 -6.66
CA LEU A 63 1.67 -1.11 -5.35
C LEU A 63 3.13 -1.41 -4.99
N PHE A 64 3.56 -1.00 -3.81
CA PHE A 64 4.89 -1.31 -3.29
C PHE A 64 4.77 -2.00 -1.94
N VAL A 65 5.77 -2.83 -1.63
CA VAL A 65 6.02 -3.32 -0.28
C VAL A 65 7.30 -2.67 0.19
N GLY A 66 7.23 -1.91 1.27
CA GLY A 66 8.35 -1.21 1.85
C GLY A 66 8.55 -1.59 3.30
N ARG A 67 9.75 -1.36 3.83
CA ARG A 67 9.89 -1.26 5.27
C ARG A 67 9.44 0.09 5.77
N THR A 68 8.68 0.11 6.87
CA THR A 68 8.54 1.29 7.73
C THR A 68 9.96 1.74 8.07
N ALA A 69 10.25 3.04 7.92
CA ALA A 69 11.58 3.54 8.21
C ALA A 69 11.83 3.40 9.72
N ALA A 70 12.29 2.22 10.16
CA ALA A 70 13.06 2.12 11.38
C ALA A 70 14.25 3.06 11.16
N ASP A 71 14.37 4.05 12.05
CA ASP A 71 15.40 5.09 12.06
C ASP A 71 16.67 4.61 11.35
N CYS A 72 16.92 5.11 10.13
CA CYS A 72 18.28 5.13 9.63
C CYS A 72 19.00 6.12 10.54
N GLY A 73 19.57 5.61 11.63
CA GLY A 73 20.33 6.37 12.62
C GLY A 73 21.48 7.16 12.02
#